data_AF-R7MXD9-F1
#
_entry.id   AF-R7MXD9-F1
#
_cell.length_a   1.000
_cell.length_b   1.000
_cell.length_c   1.000
_cell.angle_alpha   90.00
_cell.angle_beta   90.00
_cell.angle_gamma   90.00
#
_symmetry.space_group_name_H-M   'P 1'
#
loop_
_entity.id
_entity.type
_entity.pdbx_description
1 polymer ?
#
loop_
_entity_poly.entity_id
_entity_poly.type
_entity_poly.pdbx_seq_one_letter_code
_entity_poly.pdbx_strand_id
1 'polypeptide(L)'
;MGVPVEKLRIINCHLGNGSSLAAIKYGKCVDTTMGFTPLAGVLMGTRCGDIDPAIVLNVMDNHNLSTKEMDTLMNKKSGVLGISGVSSDFRDLGQAAAEGNERAQLALDMFHYQVRKEIGAFAAAMGGVDVITFTAGGRRRRHPLHGWRRRKRYRRPCCHCRRPGIPRC
;
A
#
# COMPACT_ATOMS: atom_id res chain seq x y z
N MET A 1 12.00 8.38 21.30
CA MET A 1 10.74 7.98 21.97
C MET A 1 10.99 7.38 23.35
N GLY A 2 12.15 6.78 23.65
CA GLY A 2 12.50 6.35 25.03
C GLY A 2 11.65 5.22 25.60
N VAL A 3 10.76 4.64 24.78
CA VAL A 3 9.88 3.52 25.14
C VAL A 3 10.49 2.23 24.56
N PRO A 4 10.59 1.14 25.34
CA PRO A 4 11.05 -0.16 24.86
C PRO A 4 10.15 -0.70 23.73
N VAL A 5 10.75 -1.39 22.75
CA VAL A 5 10.04 -1.89 21.56
C VAL A 5 9.00 -2.95 21.91
N GLU A 6 9.19 -3.66 23.02
CA GLU A 6 8.31 -4.69 23.58
C GLU A 6 6.98 -4.12 24.06
N LYS A 7 6.86 -2.79 24.17
CA LYS A 7 5.62 -2.09 24.56
C LYS A 7 4.93 -1.39 23.39
N LEU A 8 5.46 -1.52 22.17
CA LEU A 8 5.00 -0.77 21.01
C LEU A 8 4.39 -1.67 19.94
N ARG A 9 3.36 -1.15 19.29
CA ARG A 9 2.83 -1.62 18.00
C ARG A 9 3.25 -0.65 16.92
N ILE A 10 4.11 -1.11 16.04
CA ILE A 10 4.78 -0.30 15.02
C ILE A 10 4.35 -0.82 13.65
N ILE A 11 3.90 0.08 12.79
CA ILE A 11 3.75 -0.19 11.36
C ILE A 11 4.92 0.49 10.66
N ASN A 12 5.84 -0.30 10.11
CA ASN A 12 6.95 0.21 9.33
C ASN A 12 6.60 0.22 7.84
N CYS A 13 6.56 1.40 7.25
CA CYS A 13 6.32 1.60 5.83
C CYS A 13 7.64 1.88 5.13
N HIS A 14 8.15 0.92 4.37
CA HIS A 14 9.29 1.09 3.50
C HIS A 14 8.79 1.43 2.09
N LEU A 15 8.84 2.71 1.71
CA LEU A 15 8.26 3.23 0.47
C LEU A 15 9.36 3.70 -0.48
N GLY A 16 9.69 2.85 -1.46
CA GLY A 16 10.64 3.14 -2.53
C GLY A 16 10.25 2.40 -3.82
N ASN A 17 11.20 2.22 -4.74
CA ASN A 17 10.96 1.48 -5.98
C ASN A 17 10.46 0.05 -5.73
N GLY A 18 10.97 -0.58 -4.68
CA GLY A 18 10.31 -1.69 -3.99
C GLY A 18 9.65 -1.14 -2.73
N SER A 19 8.36 -1.39 -2.55
CA SER A 19 7.61 -0.90 -1.39
C SER A 19 7.04 -2.07 -0.60
N SER A 20 7.22 -2.05 0.72
CA SER A 20 6.64 -3.04 1.62
C SER A 20 6.29 -2.40 2.97
N LEU A 21 5.29 -2.98 3.64
CA LEU A 21 4.94 -2.61 5.00
C LEU A 21 5.14 -3.82 5.91
N ALA A 22 5.54 -3.57 7.15
CA ALA A 22 5.68 -4.60 8.18
C ALA A 22 4.93 -4.19 9.46
N ALA A 23 4.17 -5.13 10.01
CA ALA A 23 3.51 -5.00 11.30
C ALA A 23 4.40 -5.61 12.39
N ILE A 24 4.84 -4.79 13.33
CA ILE A 24 5.73 -5.18 14.44
C ILE A 24 4.96 -4.99 15.74
N LYS A 25 4.64 -6.08 16.42
CA LYS A 25 3.92 -6.09 17.69
C LYS A 25 4.87 -6.55 18.79
N TYR A 26 5.11 -5.67 19.76
CA TYR A 26 5.94 -5.97 20.95
C TYR A 26 7.31 -6.53 20.58
N GLY A 27 8.00 -5.87 19.64
CA GLY A 27 9.32 -6.28 19.18
C GLY A 27 9.37 -7.44 18.17
N LYS A 28 8.22 -8.06 17.83
CA LYS A 28 8.16 -9.17 16.88
C LYS A 28 7.40 -8.78 15.62
N CYS A 29 7.96 -9.10 14.45
CA CYS A 29 7.25 -8.99 13.19
C CYS A 29 6.12 -10.03 13.18
N VAL A 30 4.87 -9.58 13.02
CA VAL A 30 3.69 -10.44 12.98
C VAL A 30 3.08 -10.53 11.59
N ASP A 31 3.37 -9.55 10.71
CA ASP A 31 2.85 -9.51 9.35
C ASP A 31 3.73 -8.63 8.45
N THR A 32 3.73 -8.92 7.14
CA THR A 32 4.43 -8.16 6.10
C THR A 32 3.71 -8.27 4.77
N THR A 33 3.72 -7.21 3.97
CA THR A 33 2.95 -7.19 2.71
C THR A 33 3.58 -8.03 1.60
N MET A 34 4.90 -8.23 1.63
CA MET A 34 5.57 -9.12 0.66
C MET A 34 5.38 -10.57 1.08
N GLY A 35 5.19 -11.45 0.10
CA GLY A 35 5.01 -12.88 0.31
C GLY A 35 6.27 -13.68 0.03
N PHE A 36 6.09 -14.84 -0.60
CA PHE A 36 7.20 -15.68 -1.07
C PHE A 36 8.14 -14.93 -2.02
N THR A 37 7.59 -14.02 -2.82
CA THR A 37 8.36 -13.14 -3.71
C THR A 37 8.10 -11.66 -3.37
N PRO A 38 8.99 -10.75 -3.79
CA PRO A 38 8.78 -9.30 -3.66
C PRO A 38 7.66 -8.73 -4.54
N LEU A 39 6.86 -9.57 -5.21
CA LEU A 39 5.77 -9.14 -6.10
C LEU A 39 4.50 -8.78 -5.31
N ALA A 40 4.22 -9.53 -4.25
CA ALA A 40 3.01 -9.34 -3.44
C ALA A 40 3.08 -8.05 -2.60
N GLY A 41 1.90 -7.55 -2.25
CA GLY A 41 1.69 -6.37 -1.41
C GLY A 41 1.28 -5.15 -2.22
N VAL A 42 1.81 -3.99 -1.82
CA VAL A 42 1.42 -2.72 -2.44
C VAL A 42 1.99 -2.56 -3.85
N LEU A 43 1.28 -1.80 -4.68
CA LEU A 43 1.78 -1.30 -5.96
C LEU A 43 3.19 -0.70 -5.80
N MET A 44 4.11 -1.00 -6.73
CA MET A 44 5.49 -0.51 -6.68
C MET A 44 5.88 0.21 -7.99
N GLY A 45 7.17 0.50 -8.17
CA GLY A 45 7.70 1.17 -9.37
C GLY A 45 7.28 0.47 -10.67
N THR A 46 7.65 -0.81 -10.80
CA THR A 46 7.39 -1.63 -12.01
C THR A 46 6.61 -2.92 -11.72
N ARG A 47 6.32 -3.19 -10.44
CA ARG A 47 5.67 -4.42 -9.98
C ARG A 47 4.18 -4.20 -9.74
N CYS A 48 3.35 -5.18 -10.11
CA CYS A 48 1.90 -5.07 -10.01
C CYS A 48 1.39 -4.96 -8.56
N GLY A 49 2.06 -5.57 -7.58
CA GLY A 49 1.50 -5.75 -6.25
C GLY A 49 0.40 -6.81 -6.27
N ASP A 50 -0.49 -6.75 -5.29
CA ASP A 50 -1.63 -7.66 -5.17
C ASP A 50 -2.64 -7.44 -6.30
N ILE A 51 -2.92 -8.53 -7.02
CA ILE A 51 -3.93 -8.62 -8.07
C ILE A 51 -4.74 -9.90 -7.90
N ASP A 52 -5.92 -9.96 -8.53
CA ASP A 52 -6.68 -11.20 -8.62
C ASP A 52 -5.87 -12.26 -9.40
N PRO A 53 -5.58 -13.44 -8.82
CA PRO A 53 -4.88 -14.51 -9.51
C PRO A 53 -5.51 -14.92 -10.85
N ALA A 54 -6.83 -14.79 -10.99
CA ALA A 54 -7.54 -15.13 -12.23
C ALA A 54 -7.16 -14.21 -13.41
N ILE A 55 -6.73 -12.96 -13.13
CA ILE A 55 -6.26 -12.04 -14.17
C ILE A 55 -5.01 -12.58 -14.86
N VAL A 56 -4.13 -13.28 -14.13
CA VAL A 56 -2.90 -13.83 -14.70
C VAL A 56 -3.23 -14.82 -15.81
N LEU A 57 -4.12 -15.76 -15.52
CA LEU A 57 -4.56 -16.77 -16.50
C LEU A 57 -5.30 -16.12 -17.67
N ASN A 58 -6.23 -15.20 -17.38
CA ASN A 58 -7.00 -14.52 -18.43
C ASN A 58 -6.12 -13.72 -19.40
N VAL A 59 -5.12 -12.99 -18.88
CA VAL A 59 -4.19 -12.20 -19.71
C VAL A 59 -3.29 -13.11 -20.52
N MET A 60 -2.79 -14.21 -19.93
CA MET A 60 -1.98 -15.19 -20.65
C MET A 60 -2.75 -15.80 -21.82
N ASP A 61 -3.99 -16.23 -21.59
CA ASP A 61 -4.83 -16.88 -22.62
C ASP A 61 -5.21 -15.89 -23.74
N ASN A 62 -5.63 -14.67 -23.39
CA ASN A 62 -6.09 -13.69 -24.37
C ASN A 62 -4.97 -13.08 -25.22
N HIS A 63 -3.75 -13.05 -24.70
CA HIS A 63 -2.59 -12.45 -25.39
C HIS A 63 -1.53 -13.48 -25.80
N ASN A 64 -1.81 -14.78 -25.64
CA ASN A 64 -0.90 -15.89 -25.92
C ASN A 64 0.48 -15.71 -25.27
N LEU A 65 0.50 -15.24 -24.01
CA LEU A 65 1.75 -15.00 -23.30
C LEU A 65 2.26 -16.29 -22.66
N SER A 66 3.56 -16.53 -22.79
CA SER A 66 4.25 -17.52 -21.99
C SER A 66 4.32 -17.11 -20.51
N THR A 67 4.56 -18.08 -19.63
CA THR A 67 4.78 -17.82 -18.20
C THR A 67 5.89 -16.81 -17.93
N LYS A 68 6.96 -16.83 -18.74
CA LYS A 68 8.10 -15.91 -18.62
C LYS A 68 7.74 -14.48 -19.06
N GLU A 69 6.92 -14.35 -20.09
CA GLU A 69 6.43 -13.04 -20.54
C GLU A 69 5.46 -12.44 -19.53
N MET A 70 4.60 -13.28 -18.94
CA MET A 70 3.71 -12.85 -17.86
C MET A 70 4.48 -12.43 -16.61
N ASP A 71 5.52 -13.19 -16.21
CA ASP A 71 6.40 -12.79 -15.11
C ASP A 71 7.08 -11.43 -15.40
N THR A 72 7.55 -11.24 -16.63
CA THR A 72 8.13 -9.95 -17.06
C THR A 72 7.09 -8.84 -17.01
N LEU A 73 5.85 -9.09 -17.43
CA LEU A 73 4.76 -8.13 -17.38
C LEU A 73 4.50 -7.69 -15.94
N MET A 74 4.35 -8.65 -15.03
CA MET A 74 4.07 -8.41 -13.61
C MET A 74 5.22 -7.71 -12.89
N ASN A 75 6.49 -8.03 -13.22
CA ASN A 75 7.66 -7.51 -12.50
C ASN A 75 8.25 -6.21 -13.07
N LYS A 76 8.15 -6.00 -14.39
CA LYS A 76 8.90 -4.95 -15.10
C LYS A 76 8.04 -3.94 -15.83
N LYS A 77 6.79 -4.29 -16.17
CA LYS A 77 5.91 -3.45 -17.01
C LYS A 77 4.61 -3.05 -16.31
N SER A 78 4.48 -3.36 -15.02
CA SER A 78 3.29 -3.07 -14.20
C SER A 78 3.57 -1.91 -13.22
N GLY A 79 2.82 -1.85 -12.12
CA GLY A 79 3.04 -0.85 -11.08
C GLY A 79 2.67 0.56 -11.51
N VAL A 80 3.28 1.55 -10.87
CA VAL A 80 3.06 2.96 -11.23
C VAL A 80 3.52 3.27 -12.65
N LEU A 81 4.53 2.56 -13.16
CA LEU A 81 4.96 2.67 -14.55
C LEU A 81 3.86 2.22 -15.52
N GLY A 82 3.28 1.04 -15.30
CA GLY A 82 2.21 0.52 -16.16
C GLY A 82 0.95 1.39 -16.16
N ILE A 83 0.61 1.98 -15.00
CA ILE A 83 -0.57 2.86 -14.87
C ILE A 83 -0.32 4.23 -15.49
N SER A 84 0.79 4.88 -15.13
CA SER A 84 1.09 6.25 -15.58
C SER A 84 1.56 6.30 -17.04
N GLY A 85 2.31 5.29 -17.48
CA GLY A 85 3.04 5.32 -18.76
C GLY A 85 4.21 6.29 -18.80
N VAL A 86 4.61 6.87 -17.65
CA VAL A 86 5.63 7.94 -17.59
C VAL A 86 6.96 7.41 -17.06
N SER A 87 7.01 7.02 -15.79
CA SER A 87 8.24 6.59 -15.12
C SER A 87 7.93 5.56 -14.05
N SER A 88 8.97 4.87 -13.57
CA SER A 88 8.88 4.01 -12.38
C SER A 88 9.32 4.74 -11.10
N ASP A 89 9.87 5.95 -11.23
CA ASP A 89 10.31 6.79 -10.11
C ASP A 89 9.16 7.71 -9.64
N PHE A 90 8.87 7.66 -8.34
CA PHE A 90 7.83 8.49 -7.72
C PHE A 90 8.11 10.00 -7.81
N ARG A 91 9.37 10.42 -8.01
CA ARG A 91 9.74 11.83 -8.19
C ARG A 91 9.25 12.35 -9.54
N ASP A 92 9.57 11.62 -10.60
CA ASP A 92 9.16 11.96 -11.96
C ASP A 92 7.64 11.91 -12.09
N LEU A 93 6.99 10.92 -11.45
CA LEU A 93 5.53 10.86 -11.39
C LEU A 93 4.93 12.08 -10.69
N GLY A 94 5.52 12.51 -9.57
CA GLY A 94 5.06 13.69 -8.84
C GLY A 94 5.19 14.97 -9.67
N GLN A 95 6.26 15.09 -10.47
CA GLN A 95 6.43 16.20 -11.39
C GLN A 95 5.41 16.15 -12.53
N ALA A 96 5.25 15.00 -13.20
CA ALA A 96 4.29 14.85 -14.28
C ALA A 96 2.85 15.12 -13.81
N ALA A 97 2.49 14.66 -12.60
CA ALA A 97 1.19 14.96 -12.00
C ALA A 97 0.99 16.46 -11.74
N ALA A 98 2.03 17.15 -11.27
CA ALA A 98 2.00 18.61 -11.06
C ALA A 98 1.91 19.40 -12.38
N GLU A 99 2.43 18.84 -13.47
CA GLU A 99 2.31 19.37 -14.83
C GLU A 99 0.96 19.04 -15.50
N GLY A 100 0.05 18.36 -14.79
CA GLY A 100 -1.32 18.08 -15.25
C GLY A 100 -1.53 16.69 -15.85
N ASN A 101 -0.58 15.76 -15.74
CA ASN A 101 -0.76 14.39 -16.22
C ASN A 101 -1.71 13.60 -15.30
N GLU A 102 -2.94 13.38 -15.77
CA GLU A 102 -3.98 12.66 -15.02
C GLU A 102 -3.61 11.21 -14.70
N ARG A 103 -2.90 10.52 -15.60
CA ARG A 103 -2.47 9.12 -15.38
C ARG A 103 -1.39 9.03 -14.31
N ALA A 104 -0.49 10.00 -14.24
CA ALA A 104 0.52 10.10 -13.18
C ALA A 104 -0.15 10.35 -11.81
N GLN A 105 -1.13 11.26 -11.77
CA GLN A 105 -1.91 11.52 -10.56
C GLN A 105 -2.70 10.26 -10.12
N LEU A 106 -3.34 9.57 -11.05
CA LEU A 106 -4.06 8.32 -10.78
C LEU A 106 -3.13 7.25 -10.19
N ALA A 107 -1.94 7.06 -10.76
CA ALA A 107 -0.96 6.10 -10.26
C ALA A 107 -0.53 6.42 -8.80
N LEU A 108 -0.30 7.71 -8.49
CA LEU A 108 0.01 8.15 -7.14
C LEU A 108 -1.16 7.92 -6.17
N ASP A 109 -2.39 8.19 -6.61
CA ASP A 109 -3.58 8.01 -5.78
C ASP A 109 -3.86 6.54 -5.47
N MET A 110 -3.70 5.66 -6.46
CA MET A 110 -3.77 4.21 -6.28
C MET A 110 -2.72 3.71 -5.31
N PHE A 111 -1.47 4.16 -5.44
CA PHE A 111 -0.39 3.82 -4.51
C PHE A 111 -0.72 4.27 -3.08
N HIS A 112 -1.10 5.54 -2.90
CA HIS A 112 -1.48 6.06 -1.59
C HIS A 112 -2.69 5.35 -0.99
N TYR A 113 -3.65 4.94 -1.82
CA TYR A 113 -4.82 4.19 -1.39
C TYR A 113 -4.42 2.81 -0.85
N GLN A 114 -3.60 2.06 -1.58
CA GLN A 114 -3.13 0.74 -1.14
C GLN A 114 -2.33 0.84 0.17
N VAL A 115 -1.38 1.77 0.27
CA VAL A 115 -0.63 1.99 1.52
C VAL A 115 -1.56 2.31 2.70
N ARG A 116 -2.61 3.12 2.49
CA ARG A 116 -3.62 3.42 3.52
C ARG A 116 -4.42 2.18 3.93
N LYS A 117 -4.79 1.34 2.96
CA LYS A 117 -5.52 0.09 3.18
C LYS A 117 -4.69 -0.87 4.03
N GLU A 118 -3.42 -1.07 3.68
CA GLU A 118 -2.50 -1.95 4.42
C GLU A 118 -2.22 -1.46 5.85
N ILE A 119 -2.01 -0.15 6.04
CA ILE A 119 -1.90 0.43 7.40
C ILE A 119 -3.17 0.14 8.22
N GLY A 120 -4.34 0.21 7.58
CA GLY A 120 -5.62 -0.12 8.21
C GLY A 120 -5.71 -1.59 8.62
N ALA A 121 -5.34 -2.50 7.71
CA ALA A 121 -5.31 -3.93 7.95
C ALA A 121 -4.38 -4.29 9.12
N PHE A 122 -3.15 -3.78 9.13
CA PHE A 122 -2.18 -4.03 10.20
C PHE A 122 -2.59 -3.41 11.54
N ALA A 123 -3.19 -2.23 11.53
CA ALA A 123 -3.74 -1.64 12.75
C ALA A 123 -4.87 -2.50 13.33
N ALA A 124 -5.72 -3.10 12.48
CA ALA A 124 -6.75 -4.03 12.93
C ALA A 124 -6.13 -5.33 13.46
N ALA A 125 -5.20 -5.95 12.72
CA ALA A 125 -4.53 -7.20 13.11
C ALA A 125 -3.77 -7.09 14.44
N MET A 126 -3.12 -5.95 14.70
CA MET A 126 -2.39 -5.73 15.96
C MET A 126 -3.29 -5.28 17.13
N GLY A 127 -4.56 -4.93 16.88
CA GLY A 127 -5.48 -4.36 17.88
C GLY A 127 -5.21 -2.89 18.18
N GLY A 128 -4.57 -2.17 17.27
CA GLY A 128 -4.20 -0.76 17.35
C GLY A 128 -2.79 -0.49 16.81
N VAL A 129 -2.42 0.78 16.76
CA VAL A 129 -1.10 1.24 16.32
C VAL A 129 -0.62 2.36 17.21
N ASP A 130 0.63 2.28 17.67
CA ASP A 130 1.26 3.30 18.50
C ASP A 130 2.17 4.19 17.65
N VAL A 131 2.86 3.60 16.67
CA VAL A 131 3.82 4.29 15.80
C VAL A 131 3.65 3.85 14.35
N ILE A 132 3.67 4.81 13.43
CA ILE A 132 3.82 4.55 11.99
C ILE A 132 5.13 5.20 11.55
N THR A 133 6.06 4.40 11.02
CA THR A 133 7.33 4.90 10.48
C THR A 133 7.29 4.87 8.96
N PHE A 134 7.86 5.89 8.32
CA PHE A 134 8.03 5.96 6.87
C PHE A 134 9.52 6.02 6.57
N THR A 135 9.99 5.11 5.72
CA THR A 135 11.40 4.93 5.35
C THR A 135 11.51 4.66 3.84
N ALA A 136 12.73 4.66 3.30
CA ALA A 136 13.05 4.57 1.85
C ALA A 136 12.71 5.81 0.99
N GLY A 137 13.34 5.83 -0.18
CA GLY A 137 13.55 6.99 -1.07
C GLY A 137 12.29 7.55 -1.72
N GLY A 138 11.46 8.21 -0.92
CA GLY A 138 10.50 9.21 -1.37
C GLY A 138 10.55 10.35 -0.36
N ARG A 139 10.98 11.55 -0.80
CA ARG A 139 11.39 12.67 0.06
C ARG A 139 10.51 12.86 1.31
N ARG A 140 11.21 13.08 2.42
CA ARG A 140 10.75 13.71 3.67
C ARG A 140 10.26 15.15 3.40
N ARG A 141 9.17 15.33 2.65
CA ARG A 141 8.41 16.58 2.54
C ARG A 141 6.93 16.21 2.55
N ARG A 142 6.22 16.81 3.51
CA ARG A 142 4.81 16.62 3.86
C ARG A 142 4.11 15.50 3.08
N HIS A 143 4.18 14.28 3.60
CA HIS A 143 3.35 13.17 3.10
C HIS A 143 1.89 13.65 3.08
N PRO A 144 1.10 13.40 2.01
CA PRO A 144 -0.35 13.73 1.99
C PRO A 144 -1.13 13.09 3.15
N LEU A 145 -0.53 12.11 3.86
CA LEU A 145 -1.01 11.57 5.12
C LEU A 145 -0.96 12.56 6.30
N HIS A 146 -0.39 13.76 6.19
CA HIS A 146 -0.54 14.80 7.22
C HIS A 146 -1.99 15.23 7.46
N GLY A 147 -2.89 15.02 6.48
CA GLY A 147 -4.33 15.17 6.67
C GLY A 147 -4.92 14.18 7.69
N TRP A 148 -4.24 13.07 7.98
CA TRP A 148 -4.68 12.06 8.93
C TRP A 148 -4.59 12.54 10.38
N ARG A 149 -3.52 13.27 10.75
CA ARG A 149 -3.34 13.80 12.12
C ARG A 149 -4.45 14.76 12.53
N ARG A 150 -5.11 15.45 11.58
CA ARG A 150 -6.24 16.36 11.87
C ARG A 150 -7.59 15.64 12.01
N ARG A 151 -7.75 14.41 11.53
CA ARG A 151 -9.06 13.71 11.51
C ARG A 151 -9.22 12.57 12.53
N LYS A 152 -8.19 12.25 13.32
CA LYS A 152 -8.28 11.18 14.34
C LYS A 152 -8.11 11.68 15.76
N ARG A 153 -9.08 12.47 16.23
CA ARG A 153 -9.67 12.17 17.54
C ARG A 153 -10.58 10.98 17.25
N TYR A 154 -10.15 9.77 17.63
CA TYR A 154 -11.00 8.58 17.61
C TYR A 154 -12.17 8.87 18.56
N ARG A 155 -13.18 9.62 18.10
CA ARG A 155 -14.48 9.68 18.77
C ARG A 155 -14.95 8.23 18.74
N ARG A 156 -15.20 7.72 19.94
CA ARG A 156 -15.86 6.44 20.25
C ARG A 156 -16.80 6.03 19.11
N PRO A 157 -16.84 4.76 18.70
CA PRO A 157 -17.74 4.32 17.64
C PRO A 157 -19.14 4.86 17.98
N CYS A 158 -19.66 5.71 17.10
CA CYS A 158 -21.00 6.24 17.25
C CYS A 158 -21.93 5.03 17.09
N CYS A 159 -22.42 4.50 18.21
CA CYS A 159 -23.36 3.39 18.29
C CYS A 159 -24.75 3.79 17.77
N HIS A 160 -24.84 4.33 16.56
CA HIS A 160 -26.08 4.86 15.99
C HIS A 160 -26.39 4.36 14.57
N CYS A 161 -26.09 3.07 14.33
CA CYS A 161 -26.82 2.29 13.33
C CYS A 161 -27.64 1.21 14.04
N ARG A 162 -28.63 1.61 14.85
CA ARG A 162 -29.76 0.74 15.20
C ARG A 162 -30.74 0.78 14.03
N ARG A 163 -30.58 -0.11 13.05
CA ARG A 163 -31.68 -0.50 12.18
C ARG A 163 -32.42 -1.67 12.85
N PRO A 164 -33.73 -1.58 13.12
CA PRO A 164 -34.48 -2.71 13.66
C PRO A 164 -34.57 -3.83 12.61
N GLY A 165 -34.27 -5.08 12.98
CA GLY A 165 -34.74 -6.24 12.22
C GLY A 165 -33.73 -7.12 11.50
N ILE A 166 -32.42 -7.06 11.78
CA ILE A 166 -31.46 -8.03 11.21
C ILE A 166 -30.90 -8.93 12.34
N PRO A 167 -31.10 -10.26 12.28
CA PRO A 167 -30.56 -11.19 13.27
C PRO A 167 -29.02 -11.23 13.22
N ARG A 168 -28.43 -11.35 14.41
CA ARG A 168 -26.98 -11.29 14.65
C ARG A 168 -26.30 -12.52 14.05
N CYS A 169 -25.24 -12.30 13.27
CA CYS A 169 -24.12 -13.23 13.16
C CYS A 169 -23.01 -12.76 14.11
#